data_AF-A0A522WXA9-F1
#
_entry.id   AF-A0A522WXA9-F1
#
_cell.length_a   1.000
_cell.length_b   1.000
_cell.length_c   1.000
_cell.angle_alpha   90.00
_cell.angle_beta   90.00
_cell.angle_gamma   90.00
#
_symmetry.space_group_name_H-M   'P 1'
#
loop_
_entity.id
_entity.type
_entity.pdbx_description
1 polymer ?
#
loop_
_entity_poly.entity_id
_entity_poly.type
_entity_poly.pdbx_seq_one_letter_code
_entity_poly.pdbx_strand_id
1 'polypeptide(L)'
;MSKRPNPNLAKIHRNYTVEEVADLFSIHKNTVRLWVKDGLATNDDKRPMLILGSNLRDFLQAKRKSKKRKCLPFEIYCVRCRLPQLPAENMVDYESINCSMGRLIGLCPSCGGIINKYFNIAQLEQIQGKLDITLPKALKHINESA
;
A
#
# COMPACT_ATOMS: atom_id res chain seq x y z
N MET A 1 -0.31 -7.80 13.89
CA MET A 1 0.04 -7.58 12.46
C MET A 1 1.10 -8.60 12.06
N SER A 2 0.85 -9.47 11.08
CA SER A 2 1.88 -10.44 10.63
C SER A 2 3.09 -9.69 10.05
N LYS A 3 4.30 -10.04 10.50
CA LYS A 3 5.56 -9.44 10.00
C LYS A 3 5.66 -9.72 8.50
N ARG A 4 5.83 -8.65 7.70
CA ARG A 4 6.00 -8.76 6.24
C ARG A 4 7.47 -9.11 5.96
N PRO A 5 7.78 -10.28 5.35
CA PRO A 5 9.16 -10.65 5.04
C PRO A 5 9.82 -9.60 4.15
N ASN A 6 11.04 -9.15 4.48
CA ASN A 6 11.77 -8.16 3.70
C ASN A 6 12.56 -8.82 2.56
N PRO A 7 12.17 -8.65 1.27
CA PRO A 7 12.82 -9.34 0.15
C PRO A 7 14.33 -9.08 0.06
N ASN A 8 14.83 -7.97 0.60
CA ASN A 8 16.24 -7.61 0.52
C ASN A 8 17.14 -8.38 1.51
N LEU A 9 16.57 -9.16 2.44
CA LEU A 9 17.38 -10.03 3.33
C LEU A 9 17.88 -11.29 2.59
N ALA A 10 17.19 -11.71 1.52
CA ALA A 10 17.62 -12.83 0.70
C ALA A 10 18.78 -12.40 -0.21
N LYS A 11 19.93 -13.06 -0.09
CA LYS A 11 21.09 -12.83 -0.97
C LYS A 11 20.85 -13.53 -2.30
N ILE A 12 20.85 -12.77 -3.39
CA ILE A 12 20.43 -13.24 -4.72
C ILE A 12 21.22 -14.44 -5.27
N HIS A 13 22.51 -14.54 -4.96
CA HIS A 13 23.39 -15.63 -5.43
C HIS A 13 23.56 -16.78 -4.42
N ARG A 14 22.85 -16.75 -3.29
CA ARG A 14 22.91 -17.81 -2.28
C ARG A 14 21.73 -18.75 -2.46
N ASN A 15 21.99 -20.05 -2.36
CA ASN A 15 20.95 -21.07 -2.20
C ASN A 15 20.59 -21.20 -0.73
N TYR A 16 19.31 -21.40 -0.45
CA TYR A 16 18.77 -21.56 0.89
C TYR A 16 17.97 -22.85 1.00
N THR A 17 18.05 -23.52 2.15
CA THR A 17 17.07 -24.54 2.53
C THR A 17 15.79 -23.91 3.08
N VAL A 18 14.72 -24.69 3.20
CA VAL A 18 13.46 -24.24 3.80
C VAL A 18 13.66 -23.73 5.23
N GLU A 19 14.51 -24.41 6.00
CA GLU A 19 14.88 -24.05 7.37
C GLU A 19 15.67 -22.74 7.41
N GLU A 20 16.66 -22.56 6.54
CA GLU A 20 17.43 -21.31 6.49
C GLU A 20 16.56 -20.11 6.10
N VAL A 21 15.59 -20.28 5.18
CA VAL A 21 14.63 -19.22 4.84
C VAL A 21 13.72 -18.88 6.04
N ALA A 22 13.30 -19.91 6.79
CA ALA A 22 12.47 -19.74 7.98
C ALA A 22 13.19 -18.90 9.04
N ASP A 23 14.47 -19.21 9.29
CA ASP A 23 15.31 -18.49 10.23
C ASP A 23 15.58 -17.05 9.76
N LEU A 24 15.93 -16.89 8.47
CA LEU A 24 16.22 -15.58 7.85
C LEU A 24 15.08 -14.57 8.03
N PHE A 25 13.83 -15.01 7.92
CA PHE A 25 12.65 -14.16 8.05
C PHE A 25 11.97 -14.24 9.42
N SER A 26 12.49 -15.08 10.32
CA SER A 26 11.87 -15.40 11.60
C SER A 26 10.40 -15.82 11.45
N ILE A 27 10.14 -16.75 10.51
CA ILE A 27 8.81 -17.32 10.23
C ILE A 27 8.85 -18.84 10.38
N HIS A 28 7.68 -19.46 10.57
CA HIS A 28 7.61 -20.91 10.65
C HIS A 28 7.88 -21.59 9.30
N LYS A 29 8.61 -22.72 9.29
CA LYS A 29 8.93 -23.53 8.10
C LYS A 29 7.72 -23.92 7.25
N ASN A 30 6.55 -24.11 7.86
CA ASN A 30 5.31 -24.39 7.10
C ASN A 30 4.91 -23.23 6.19
N THR A 31 5.20 -21.98 6.58
CA THR A 31 4.94 -20.81 5.74
C THR A 31 5.80 -20.84 4.48
N VAL A 32 7.06 -21.22 4.61
CA VAL A 32 7.98 -21.37 3.47
C VAL A 32 7.53 -22.54 2.58
N ARG A 33 7.10 -23.66 3.16
CA ARG A 33 6.52 -24.79 2.39
C ARG A 33 5.22 -24.39 1.67
N LEU A 34 4.40 -23.54 2.27
CA LEU A 34 3.23 -22.96 1.60
C LEU A 34 3.65 -22.06 0.44
N TRP A 35 4.75 -21.31 0.55
CA TRP A 35 5.25 -20.52 -0.57
C TRP A 35 5.69 -21.39 -1.76
N VAL A 36 6.32 -22.53 -1.49
CA VAL A 36 6.65 -23.51 -2.55
C VAL A 36 5.37 -24.00 -3.24
N LYS A 37 4.31 -24.32 -2.47
CA LYS A 37 3.00 -24.67 -3.02
C LYS A 37 2.33 -23.52 -3.78
N ASP A 38 2.52 -22.27 -3.34
CA ASP A 38 2.02 -21.06 -4.00
C ASP A 38 2.82 -20.70 -5.28
N GLY A 39 3.85 -21.47 -5.65
CA GLY A 39 4.64 -21.27 -6.87
C GLY A 39 6.04 -20.66 -6.67
N LEU A 40 6.62 -20.73 -5.47
CA LEU A 40 8.05 -20.41 -5.28
C LEU A 40 8.92 -21.48 -5.96
N ALA A 41 9.73 -21.07 -6.94
CA ALA A 41 10.63 -21.96 -7.67
C ALA A 41 11.72 -22.55 -6.76
N THR A 42 11.90 -23.86 -6.88
CA THR A 42 12.99 -24.62 -6.26
C THR A 42 13.90 -25.15 -7.36
N ASN A 43 15.19 -25.36 -7.05
CA ASN A 43 16.16 -25.81 -8.05
C ASN A 43 15.92 -27.26 -8.49
N ASP A 44 15.48 -28.14 -7.57
CA ASP A 44 15.28 -29.56 -7.82
C ASP A 44 14.19 -30.12 -6.89
N ASP A 45 13.53 -31.20 -7.34
CA ASP A 45 12.61 -32.02 -6.52
C ASP A 45 13.34 -32.97 -5.55
N LYS A 46 14.69 -32.88 -5.50
CA LYS A 46 15.52 -33.67 -4.60
C LYS A 46 15.57 -33.06 -3.21
N ARG A 47 15.72 -33.90 -2.20
CA ARG A 47 15.90 -33.47 -0.80
C ARG A 47 17.40 -33.32 -0.49
N PRO A 48 17.83 -32.25 0.19
CA PRO A 48 17.02 -31.12 0.70
C PRO A 48 16.59 -30.16 -0.43
N MET A 49 15.38 -29.60 -0.31
CA MET A 49 14.87 -28.60 -1.26
C MET A 49 15.70 -27.33 -1.18
N LEU A 50 16.27 -26.92 -2.31
CA LEU A 50 17.06 -25.70 -2.45
C LEU A 50 16.26 -24.61 -3.16
N ILE A 51 16.25 -23.42 -2.56
CA ILE A 51 15.62 -22.22 -3.08
C ILE A 51 16.72 -21.22 -3.42
N LEU A 52 16.80 -20.81 -4.68
CA LEU A 52 17.70 -19.74 -5.10
C LEU A 52 17.23 -18.38 -4.54
N GLY A 53 18.14 -17.62 -3.96
CA GLY A 53 17.83 -16.35 -3.32
C GLY A 53 17.21 -15.30 -4.26
N SER A 54 17.55 -15.31 -5.55
CA SER A 54 16.89 -14.47 -6.56
C SER A 54 15.41 -14.82 -6.68
N ASN A 55 15.08 -16.11 -6.87
CA ASN A 55 13.70 -16.59 -6.97
C ASN A 55 12.88 -16.27 -5.71
N LEU A 56 13.50 -16.41 -4.54
CA LEU A 56 12.88 -16.05 -3.26
C LEU A 56 12.55 -14.56 -3.18
N ARG A 57 13.49 -13.70 -3.58
CA ARG A 57 13.31 -12.24 -3.62
C ARG A 57 12.19 -11.87 -4.59
N ASP A 58 12.21 -12.42 -5.79
CA ASP A 58 11.24 -12.11 -6.85
C ASP A 58 9.84 -12.57 -6.47
N PHE A 59 9.70 -13.77 -5.90
CA PHE A 59 8.44 -14.27 -5.36
C PHE A 59 7.86 -13.33 -4.30
N LEU A 60 8.68 -12.90 -3.33
CA LEU A 60 8.24 -11.98 -2.28
C LEU A 60 7.86 -10.60 -2.83
N GLN A 61 8.59 -10.10 -3.83
CA GLN A 61 8.26 -8.85 -4.52
C GLN A 61 6.96 -8.95 -5.32
N ALA A 62 6.77 -10.04 -6.07
CA ALA A 62 5.55 -10.32 -6.82
C ALA A 62 4.34 -10.41 -5.88
N LYS A 63 4.47 -11.14 -4.76
CA LYS A 63 3.43 -11.26 -3.73
C LYS A 63 3.09 -9.92 -3.06
N ARG A 64 4.07 -9.02 -2.89
CA ARG A 64 3.85 -7.64 -2.42
C ARG A 64 3.14 -6.79 -3.48
N LYS A 65 3.55 -6.90 -4.75
CA LYS A 65 2.98 -6.15 -5.88
C LYS A 65 1.52 -6.54 -6.13
N SER A 66 1.18 -7.83 -6.06
CA SER A 66 -0.19 -8.32 -6.24
C SER A 66 -1.14 -7.87 -5.12
N LYS A 67 -0.63 -7.72 -3.90
CA LYS A 67 -1.38 -7.18 -2.76
C LYS A 67 -1.41 -5.65 -2.72
N LYS A 68 -0.52 -4.97 -3.44
CA LYS A 68 -0.51 -3.51 -3.52
C LYS A 68 -1.79 -3.06 -4.20
N ARG A 69 -2.50 -2.13 -3.57
CA ARG A 69 -3.62 -1.42 -4.17
C ARG A 69 -3.12 -0.02 -4.49
N LYS A 70 -3.00 0.32 -5.77
CA LYS A 70 -2.64 1.68 -6.18
C LYS A 70 -3.86 2.55 -5.90
N CYS A 71 -3.68 3.62 -5.13
CA CYS A 71 -4.67 4.67 -4.95
C CYS A 71 -4.28 5.80 -5.89
N LEU A 72 -5.12 6.11 -6.86
CA LEU A 72 -4.91 7.26 -7.75
C LEU A 72 -5.02 8.57 -6.96
N PRO A 73 -4.54 9.71 -7.50
CA PRO A 73 -4.61 11.00 -6.80
C PRO A 73 -6.02 11.37 -6.34
N PHE A 74 -7.04 11.08 -7.13
CA PHE A 74 -8.45 11.35 -6.85
C PHE A 74 -9.17 10.24 -6.04
N GLU A 75 -8.49 9.13 -5.74
CA GLU A 75 -9.05 8.06 -4.92
C GLU A 75 -8.53 8.12 -3.48
N ILE A 76 -9.41 7.77 -2.54
CA ILE A 76 -9.08 7.66 -1.12
C ILE A 76 -9.18 6.19 -0.71
N TYR A 77 -8.16 5.70 0.02
CA TYR A 77 -8.12 4.30 0.44
C TYR A 77 -9.06 4.06 1.62
N CYS A 78 -10.07 3.21 1.43
CA CYS A 78 -10.94 2.81 2.52
C CYS A 78 -10.30 1.68 3.33
N VAL A 79 -10.06 1.90 4.63
CA VAL A 79 -9.47 0.89 5.51
C VAL A 79 -10.43 -0.27 5.77
N ARG A 80 -11.75 -0.02 5.76
CA ARG A 80 -12.80 -1.05 5.94
C ARG A 80 -12.90 -1.95 4.70
N CYS A 81 -13.09 -1.37 3.52
CA CYS A 81 -13.20 -2.12 2.26
C CYS A 81 -11.85 -2.64 1.74
N ARG A 82 -10.73 -2.11 2.25
CA ARG A 82 -9.34 -2.41 1.81
C ARG A 82 -9.11 -2.17 0.32
N LEU A 83 -9.82 -1.19 -0.23
CA LEU A 83 -9.79 -0.83 -1.64
C LEU A 83 -9.71 0.70 -1.79
N PRO A 84 -9.05 1.18 -2.85
CA PRO A 84 -9.16 2.57 -3.28
C PRO A 84 -10.61 2.83 -3.70
N GLN A 85 -11.17 3.95 -3.25
CA GLN A 85 -12.55 4.33 -3.55
C GLN A 85 -12.56 5.79 -4.01
N LEU A 86 -13.44 6.08 -4.97
CA LEU A 86 -13.87 7.44 -5.22
C LEU A 86 -14.79 7.86 -4.07
N PRO A 87 -14.58 9.03 -3.45
CA PRO A 87 -15.48 9.56 -2.44
C PRO A 87 -16.92 9.64 -2.96
N ALA A 88 -17.90 9.41 -2.08
CA ALA A 88 -19.31 9.53 -2.43
C ALA A 88 -19.58 10.92 -3.02
N GLU A 89 -20.31 10.95 -4.15
CA GLU A 89 -20.64 12.19 -4.90
C GLU A 89 -19.41 12.99 -5.36
N ASN A 90 -18.20 12.40 -5.33
CA ASN A 90 -16.93 13.11 -5.52
C ASN A 90 -16.71 14.28 -4.54
N MET A 91 -17.45 14.29 -3.43
CA MET A 91 -17.38 15.33 -2.41
C MET A 91 -16.33 14.99 -1.36
N VAL A 92 -15.46 15.96 -1.10
CA VAL A 92 -14.44 15.85 -0.05
C VAL A 92 -14.32 17.17 0.69
N ASP A 93 -14.26 17.07 2.02
CA ASP A 93 -13.94 18.19 2.89
C ASP A 93 -12.42 18.27 3.03
N TYR A 94 -11.86 19.43 2.72
CA TYR A 94 -10.44 19.69 2.97
C TYR A 94 -10.26 20.30 4.36
N GLU A 95 -9.29 19.81 5.10
CA GLU A 95 -8.88 20.38 6.38
C GLU A 95 -7.38 20.61 6.38
N SER A 96 -6.98 21.87 6.45
CA SER A 96 -5.58 22.25 6.56
C SER A 96 -5.02 21.82 7.90
N ILE A 97 -3.89 21.10 7.87
CA ILE A 97 -3.18 20.71 9.10
C ILE A 97 -2.03 21.69 9.33
N ASN A 98 -1.23 21.92 8.29
CA ASN A 98 -0.11 22.85 8.28
C ASN A 98 -0.16 23.74 7.01
N CYS A 99 0.71 24.75 6.92
CA CYS A 99 0.79 25.66 5.76
C CYS A 99 1.08 24.98 4.41
N SER A 100 1.53 23.72 4.40
CA SER A 100 1.86 22.97 3.18
C SER A 100 1.05 21.68 3.01
N MET A 101 0.30 21.25 4.03
CA MET A 101 -0.32 19.93 4.05
C MET A 101 -1.70 19.99 4.68
N GLY A 102 -2.64 19.26 4.08
CA GLY A 102 -3.96 19.06 4.63
C GLY A 102 -4.45 17.64 4.42
N ARG A 103 -5.63 17.35 4.96
CA ARG A 103 -6.34 16.09 4.77
C ARG A 103 -7.62 16.33 3.99
N LEU A 104 -7.87 15.45 3.02
CA LEU A 104 -9.19 15.28 2.41
C LEU A 104 -9.94 14.23 3.21
N ILE A 105 -11.13 14.58 3.64
CA ILE A 105 -12.09 13.73 4.35
C ILE A 105 -13.25 13.52 3.40
N GLY A 106 -13.64 12.26 3.19
CA GLY A 106 -14.81 11.92 2.41
C GLY A 106 -15.53 10.72 2.99
N LEU A 107 -16.60 10.31 2.32
CA LEU A 107 -17.35 9.11 2.67
C LEU A 107 -17.10 8.01 1.64
N CYS A 108 -16.91 6.78 2.11
CA CYS A 108 -16.83 5.61 1.24
C CYS A 108 -18.23 5.28 0.67
N PRO A 109 -18.40 5.20 -0.66
CA PRO A 109 -19.70 4.89 -1.27
C PRO A 109 -20.17 3.47 -0.93
N SER A 110 -19.25 2.54 -0.70
CA SER A 110 -19.59 1.13 -0.44
C SER A 110 -19.97 0.85 1.01
N CYS A 111 -19.33 1.52 1.99
CA CYS A 111 -19.52 1.19 3.40
C CYS A 111 -19.96 2.37 4.28
N GLY A 112 -20.17 3.55 3.70
CA GLY A 112 -20.53 4.78 4.42
C GLY A 112 -19.49 5.24 5.45
N GLY A 113 -18.31 4.63 5.49
CA GLY A 113 -17.27 4.94 6.46
C GLY A 113 -16.51 6.18 6.04
N ILE A 114 -16.03 6.95 7.03
CA ILE A 114 -15.13 8.08 6.78
C ILE A 114 -13.81 7.55 6.20
N ILE A 115 -13.39 8.15 5.10
CA ILE A 115 -12.14 7.86 4.42
C ILE A 115 -11.30 9.12 4.33
N ASN A 116 -10.02 9.00 4.65
CA ASN A 116 -9.11 10.15 4.76
C ASN A 116 -7.88 9.94 3.91
N LYS A 117 -7.40 11.00 3.27
CA LYS A 117 -6.12 11.01 2.55
C LYS A 117 -5.43 12.36 2.71
N TYR A 118 -4.14 12.33 2.99
CA TYR A 118 -3.35 13.54 3.14
C TYR A 118 -2.82 14.01 1.78
N PHE A 119 -2.80 15.33 1.58
CA PHE A 119 -2.32 15.98 0.38
C PHE A 119 -1.46 17.18 0.72
N ASN A 120 -0.47 17.42 -0.15
CA ASN A 120 0.22 18.70 -0.18
C ASN A 120 -0.67 19.72 -0.92
N ILE A 121 -0.72 20.95 -0.43
CA ILE A 121 -1.49 22.04 -1.05
C ILE A 121 -1.10 22.24 -2.52
N ALA A 122 0.19 22.13 -2.87
CA ALA A 122 0.67 22.25 -4.24
C ALA A 122 0.11 21.16 -5.19
N GLN A 123 -0.41 20.06 -4.65
CA GLN A 123 -1.02 18.97 -5.43
C GLN A 123 -2.56 19.08 -5.49
N LEU A 124 -3.17 20.04 -4.79
CA LEU A 124 -4.63 20.24 -4.82
C LEU A 124 -5.12 20.70 -6.20
N GLU A 125 -4.35 21.53 -6.90
CA GLU A 125 -4.69 22.01 -8.25
C GLU A 125 -4.88 20.85 -9.25
N GLN A 126 -4.11 19.75 -9.09
CA GLN A 126 -4.22 18.57 -9.95
C GLN A 126 -5.51 17.76 -9.72
N ILE A 127 -6.21 18.02 -8.61
CA ILE A 127 -7.35 17.23 -8.14
C ILE A 127 -8.64 18.05 -8.17
N GLN A 128 -8.56 19.38 -8.09
CA GLN A 128 -9.69 20.30 -8.20
C GLN A 128 -10.54 20.09 -9.47
N GLY A 129 -9.96 19.57 -10.56
CA GLY A 129 -10.71 19.27 -11.78
C GLY A 129 -11.55 17.97 -11.73
N LYS A 130 -11.44 17.15 -10.68
CA LYS A 130 -12.11 15.84 -10.59
C LYS A 130 -12.85 15.59 -9.27
N LEU A 131 -12.53 16.33 -8.21
CA LEU A 131 -13.21 16.26 -6.92
C LEU A 131 -13.77 17.63 -6.56
N ASP A 132 -14.98 17.65 -6.03
CA ASP A 132 -15.58 18.84 -5.47
C ASP A 132 -15.05 19.01 -4.04
N ILE A 133 -14.08 19.92 -3.90
CA ILE A 133 -13.37 20.17 -2.65
C ILE A 133 -14.06 21.30 -1.89
N THR A 134 -14.68 20.96 -0.76
CA THR A 134 -15.20 21.95 0.17
C THR A 134 -14.04 22.44 1.04
N LEU A 135 -13.60 23.68 0.80
CA LEU A 135 -12.60 24.33 1.65
C LEU A 135 -13.25 24.86 2.93
N PRO A 136 -12.58 24.78 4.09
CA PRO A 136 -13.12 25.28 5.34
C PRO A 136 -13.20 26.81 5.28
N LYS A 137 -14.27 27.37 5.84
CA LYS A 137 -14.58 28.83 5.83
C LYS A 137 -13.40 29.72 6.28
N ALA A 138 -12.47 29.21 7.07
CA ALA A 138 -11.30 29.95 7.54
C ALA A 138 -10.33 30.40 6.42
N LEU A 139 -10.35 29.78 5.23
CA LEU A 139 -9.53 30.21 4.08
C LEU A 139 -10.24 31.22 3.15
N LYS A 140 -11.53 31.51 3.35
CA LYS A 140 -12.28 32.44 2.49
C LYS A 140 -11.81 33.90 2.62
N HIS A 141 -11.05 34.24 3.67
CA HIS A 141 -10.67 35.62 3.97
C HIS A 141 -9.27 36.06 3.50
N ILE A 142 -8.50 35.21 2.79
CA ILE A 142 -7.16 35.62 2.31
C ILE A 142 -7.20 36.23 0.89
N ASN A 143 -8.33 36.15 0.17
CA ASN A 143 -8.45 36.69 -1.19
C ASN A 143 -9.17 38.04 -1.32
N GLU A 144 -9.47 38.74 -0.21
CA GLU A 144 -10.01 40.11 -0.26
C GLU A 144 -9.01 41.10 0.35
N SER A 145 -7.89 41.32 -0.33
CA SER A 145 -7.05 42.50 -0.13
C SER A 145 -6.17 42.73 -1.37
N ALA A 146 -6.78 43.29 -2.42
CA ALA A 146 -6.11 44.02 -3.49
C ALA A 146 -6.65 45.45 -3.49
#